data_AF-A0A1B2HMD6-F1
#
_entry.id   AF-A0A1B2HMD6-F1
#
_cell.length_a   1.000
_cell.length_b   1.000
_cell.length_c   1.000
_cell.angle_alpha   90.00
_cell.angle_beta   90.00
_cell.angle_gamma   90.00
#
_symmetry.space_group_name_H-M   'P 1'
#
loop_
_entity.id
_entity.type
_entity.pdbx_description
1 polymer ?
#
loop_
_entity_poly.entity_id
_entity_poly.type
_entity_poly.pdbx_seq_one_letter_code
_entity_poly.pdbx_strand_id
1 'polypeptide(L)'
;MTTDWVLAGDFRGFPLMYHWRVLPHPGQPLPEELADVDAAVAYWEGDPAMRRRIEALRDSRASIVLFLEHFPDNLHDWLGAQADAGEEALDRACAMVEAELAAGTSFLNARGLLHFDGHFQNILTDGERLYFADCGLALSAEFDLAEDEAGFFARHQAYDRCYTVTHLVLWLIANRYGYRGEEHRAFLAACARGERPQGVPPGVADVLLRHGPIAEVVTGFYRRFHDESRLVPYPVLG
;
A
#
# COMPACT_ATOMS: atom_id res chain seq x y z
N MET A 1 3.63 14.27 13.37
CA MET A 1 2.27 13.94 12.88
C MET A 1 1.82 12.57 13.39
N THR A 2 2.23 11.45 12.80
CA THR A 2 1.72 10.11 13.19
C THR A 2 1.99 9.74 14.65
N THR A 3 3.21 9.95 15.13
CA THR A 3 3.55 9.76 16.56
C THR A 3 2.71 10.64 17.49
N ASP A 4 2.43 11.89 17.11
CA ASP A 4 1.64 12.80 17.94
C ASP A 4 0.19 12.32 18.07
N TRP A 5 -0.38 11.75 17.01
CA TRP A 5 -1.72 11.14 17.07
C TRP A 5 -1.78 9.94 18.03
N VAL A 6 -0.73 9.12 18.06
CA VAL A 6 -0.63 8.00 19.01
C VAL A 6 -0.52 8.52 20.44
N LEU A 7 0.35 9.50 20.68
CA LEU A 7 0.58 10.08 22.02
C LEU A 7 -0.64 10.86 22.54
N ALA A 8 -1.39 11.52 21.66
CA ALA A 8 -2.64 12.20 22.01
C ALA A 8 -3.80 11.22 22.24
N GLY A 9 -3.65 9.96 21.82
CA GLY A 9 -4.69 8.93 21.90
C GLY A 9 -5.75 9.04 20.80
N ASP A 10 -5.50 9.81 19.74
CA ASP A 10 -6.41 10.00 18.61
C ASP A 10 -6.60 8.71 17.80
N PHE A 11 -5.50 8.04 17.46
CA PHE A 11 -5.48 6.77 16.74
C PHE A 11 -4.16 6.03 17.01
N ARG A 12 -4.26 4.73 17.27
CA ARG A 12 -3.11 3.90 17.70
C ARG A 12 -2.47 3.06 16.60
N GLY A 13 -2.95 3.16 15.36
CA GLY A 13 -2.46 2.35 14.23
C GLY A 13 -1.22 2.91 13.54
N PHE A 14 -0.25 3.43 14.30
CA PHE A 14 1.05 3.89 13.78
C PHE A 14 2.17 3.51 14.76
N PRO A 15 3.35 3.10 14.28
CA PRO A 15 4.52 2.93 15.14
C PRO A 15 4.96 4.27 15.75
N LEU A 16 5.36 4.26 17.03
CA LEU A 16 5.99 5.44 17.62
C LEU A 16 7.38 5.69 17.02
N MET A 17 7.68 6.93 16.65
CA MET A 17 9.06 7.34 16.34
C MET A 17 9.71 7.86 17.61
N TYR A 18 10.64 7.08 18.16
CA TYR A 18 11.41 7.47 19.35
C TYR A 18 12.44 8.54 19.03
N HIS A 19 13.02 8.50 17.82
CA HIS A 19 14.10 9.40 17.45
C HIS A 19 14.33 9.45 15.95
N TRP A 20 15.02 10.50 15.50
CA TRP A 20 15.59 10.56 14.17
C TRP A 20 16.89 11.37 14.14
N ARG A 21 17.75 11.05 13.17
CA ARG A 21 19.01 11.76 12.92
C ARG A 21 19.31 11.83 11.43
N VAL A 22 19.90 12.96 11.02
CA VAL A 22 20.58 13.06 9.73
C VAL A 22 22.04 12.73 9.96
N LEU A 23 22.54 11.70 9.31
CA LEU A 23 23.92 11.26 9.41
C LEU A 23 24.66 11.53 8.10
N PRO A 24 25.96 11.87 8.16
CA PRO A 24 26.80 11.82 6.98
C PRO A 24 26.76 10.44 6.36
N HIS A 25 26.59 10.38 5.05
CA HIS A 25 26.54 9.16 4.29
C HIS A 25 27.67 9.20 3.24
N PRO A 26 28.56 8.18 3.21
CA PRO A 26 29.71 8.18 2.30
C PRO A 26 29.35 7.97 0.82
N GLY A 27 28.05 7.96 0.49
CA GLY A 27 27.49 7.54 -0.79
C GLY A 27 27.11 6.06 -0.74
N GLN A 28 25.98 5.72 -1.37
CA GLN A 28 25.53 4.36 -1.60
C GLN A 28 25.34 4.12 -3.10
N PRO A 29 25.59 2.90 -3.59
CA PRO A 29 25.13 2.55 -4.92
C PRO A 29 23.61 2.76 -4.98
N LEU A 30 23.14 3.18 -6.15
CA LEU A 30 21.71 3.16 -6.41
C LEU A 30 21.18 1.73 -6.22
N PRO A 31 19.94 1.57 -5.72
CA PRO A 31 19.24 0.30 -5.77
C PRO A 31 19.30 -0.29 -7.19
N GLU A 32 19.26 -1.62 -7.30
CA GLU A 32 19.40 -2.33 -8.59
C GLU A 32 18.38 -1.81 -9.63
N GLU A 33 17.18 -1.50 -9.18
CA GLU A 33 16.07 -0.97 -9.97
C GLU A 33 16.35 0.41 -10.58
N LEU A 34 17.29 1.16 -9.99
CA LEU A 34 17.69 2.51 -10.42
C LEU A 34 19.12 2.56 -10.96
N ALA A 35 19.83 1.42 -11.01
CA ALA A 35 21.24 1.37 -11.41
C ALA A 35 21.43 1.79 -12.88
N ASP A 36 20.49 1.42 -13.76
CA ASP A 36 20.40 1.94 -15.12
C ASP A 36 19.48 3.17 -15.15
N VAL A 37 20.08 4.35 -14.97
CA VAL A 37 19.36 5.63 -14.93
C VAL A 37 18.61 5.90 -16.24
N ASP A 38 19.19 5.55 -17.38
CA ASP A 38 18.59 5.82 -18.69
C ASP A 38 17.37 4.92 -18.90
N ALA A 39 17.48 3.63 -18.54
CA ALA A 39 16.34 2.72 -18.58
C ALA A 39 15.23 3.13 -17.60
N ALA A 40 15.58 3.53 -16.37
CA ALA A 40 14.62 4.01 -15.38
C ALA A 40 13.89 5.27 -15.87
N VAL A 41 14.59 6.22 -16.47
CA VAL A 41 13.98 7.43 -17.05
C VAL A 41 13.11 7.09 -18.26
N ALA A 42 13.56 6.19 -19.13
CA ALA A 42 12.77 5.74 -20.28
C ALA A 42 11.48 5.03 -19.85
N TYR A 43 11.54 4.24 -18.76
CA TYR A 43 10.36 3.59 -18.17
C TYR A 43 9.29 4.60 -17.75
N TRP A 44 9.71 5.78 -17.27
CA TRP A 44 8.86 6.91 -16.89
C TRP A 44 8.62 7.92 -18.03
N GLU A 45 8.56 7.42 -19.28
CA GLU A 45 8.29 8.19 -20.50
C GLU A 45 9.23 9.40 -20.72
N GLY A 46 10.46 9.32 -20.19
CA GLY A 46 11.48 10.34 -20.39
C GLY A 46 11.33 11.57 -19.49
N ASP A 47 10.54 11.51 -18.42
CA ASP A 47 10.34 12.65 -17.52
C ASP A 47 11.69 13.15 -16.93
N PRO A 48 12.10 14.39 -17.21
CA PRO A 48 13.33 14.96 -16.65
C PRO A 48 13.36 14.99 -15.12
N ALA A 49 12.21 15.03 -14.44
CA ALA A 49 12.11 14.97 -12.99
C ALA A 49 12.62 13.63 -12.44
N MET A 50 12.39 12.53 -13.16
CA MET A 50 12.87 11.21 -12.76
C MET A 50 14.39 11.15 -12.72
N ARG A 51 15.06 11.67 -13.77
CA ARG A 51 16.53 11.76 -13.79
C ARG A 51 17.06 12.58 -12.63
N ARG A 52 16.50 13.78 -12.41
CA ARG A 52 16.90 14.66 -11.31
C ARG A 52 16.78 13.96 -9.96
N ARG A 53 15.69 13.21 -9.73
CA ARG A 53 15.48 12.44 -8.50
C ARG A 53 16.55 11.36 -8.33
N ILE A 54 16.79 10.53 -9.35
CA ILE A 54 17.76 9.42 -9.28
C ILE A 54 19.17 9.95 -9.04
N GLU A 55 19.58 11.00 -9.76
CA GLU A 55 20.89 11.63 -9.58
C GLU A 55 21.03 12.27 -8.20
N ALA A 56 19.98 12.92 -7.69
CA ALA A 56 19.98 13.46 -6.32
C ALA A 56 20.10 12.37 -5.25
N LEU A 57 19.48 11.20 -5.45
CA LEU A 57 19.63 10.05 -4.57
C LEU A 57 21.07 9.52 -4.57
N ARG A 58 21.67 9.35 -5.76
CA ARG A 58 23.06 8.91 -5.93
C ARG A 58 24.04 9.88 -5.28
N ASP A 59 23.82 11.18 -5.48
CA ASP A 59 24.76 12.23 -5.08
C ASP A 59 24.52 12.71 -3.63
N SER A 60 23.50 12.16 -2.95
CA SER A 60 23.20 12.48 -1.56
C SER A 60 24.36 12.11 -0.63
N ARG A 61 24.73 13.06 0.22
CA ARG A 61 25.78 12.92 1.25
C ARG A 61 25.22 12.69 2.64
N ALA A 62 23.92 12.48 2.74
CA ALA A 62 23.21 12.34 3.99
C ALA A 62 22.19 11.21 3.93
N SER A 63 22.03 10.53 5.06
CA SER A 63 20.95 9.58 5.29
C SER A 63 20.11 10.06 6.47
N ILE A 64 18.80 9.86 6.36
CA ILE A 64 17.90 9.99 7.51
C ILE A 64 17.81 8.61 8.16
N VAL A 65 18.09 8.54 9.45
CA VAL A 65 17.92 7.34 10.27
C VAL A 65 16.76 7.58 11.22
N LEU A 66 15.77 6.69 11.16
CA LEU A 66 14.57 6.70 12.00
C LEU A 66 14.66 5.58 13.04
N PHE A 67 14.35 5.90 14.29
CA PHE A 67 14.26 4.92 15.37
C PHE A 67 12.78 4.75 15.70
N LEU A 68 12.21 3.67 15.21
CA LEU A 68 10.79 3.38 15.31
C LEU A 68 10.53 2.28 16.36
N GLU A 69 9.31 2.26 16.87
CA GLU A 69 8.76 1.13 17.61
C GLU A 69 8.86 -0.15 16.78
N HIS A 70 9.33 -1.21 17.44
CA HIS A 70 9.52 -2.49 16.81
C HIS A 70 8.25 -3.32 16.92
N PHE A 71 7.78 -3.80 15.77
CA PHE A 71 6.76 -4.84 15.66
C PHE A 71 7.41 -6.09 15.07
N PRO A 72 7.05 -7.28 15.57
CA PRO A 72 7.69 -8.53 15.16
C PRO A 72 7.32 -8.93 13.72
N ASP A 73 6.09 -8.62 13.29
CA ASP A 73 5.55 -9.09 12.03
C ASP A 73 5.02 -7.93 11.17
N ASN A 74 5.24 -8.05 9.86
CA ASN A 74 4.44 -7.33 8.87
C ASN A 74 3.16 -8.13 8.58
N LEU A 75 2.16 -7.45 8.04
CA LEU A 75 0.84 -8.03 7.76
C LEU A 75 0.94 -9.16 6.71
N HIS A 76 1.88 -9.08 5.76
CA HIS A 76 2.03 -10.13 4.75
C HIS A 76 2.40 -11.47 5.38
N ASP A 77 3.44 -11.49 6.21
CA ASP A 77 3.95 -12.69 6.87
C ASP A 77 2.96 -13.18 7.93
N TRP A 78 2.41 -12.26 8.74
CA TRP A 78 1.43 -12.61 9.77
C TRP A 78 0.17 -13.25 9.18
N LEU A 79 -0.38 -12.67 8.10
CA LEU A 79 -1.58 -13.22 7.45
C LEU A 79 -1.29 -14.57 6.79
N GLY A 80 -0.06 -14.77 6.30
CA GLY A 80 0.43 -16.08 5.83
C GLY A 80 0.38 -17.13 6.94
N ALA A 81 0.88 -16.80 8.13
CA ALA A 81 0.80 -17.69 9.29
C ALA A 81 -0.66 -18.01 9.70
N GLN A 82 -1.59 -17.05 9.58
CA GLN A 82 -3.02 -17.31 9.84
C GLN A 82 -3.64 -18.23 8.79
N ALA A 83 -3.23 -18.11 7.52
CA ALA A 83 -3.66 -19.02 6.46
C ALA A 83 -3.19 -20.46 6.71
N ASP A 84 -1.95 -20.64 7.16
CA ASP A 84 -1.38 -21.95 7.50
C ASP A 84 -1.99 -22.56 8.76
N ALA A 85 -2.45 -21.72 9.70
CA ALA A 85 -3.13 -22.16 10.93
C ALA A 85 -4.54 -22.74 10.69
N GLY A 86 -5.13 -22.51 9.51
CA GLY A 86 -6.38 -23.12 9.08
C GLY A 86 -7.50 -22.12 8.78
N GLU A 87 -8.60 -22.64 8.23
CA GLU A 87 -9.69 -21.83 7.67
C GLU A 87 -10.35 -20.89 8.68
N GLU A 88 -10.60 -21.33 9.91
CA GLU A 88 -11.19 -20.48 10.95
C GLU A 88 -10.26 -19.35 11.40
N ALA A 89 -8.94 -19.61 11.42
CA ALA A 89 -7.96 -18.59 11.78
C ALA A 89 -7.88 -17.51 10.69
N LEU A 90 -7.80 -17.94 9.43
CA LEU A 90 -7.84 -17.05 8.28
C LEU A 90 -9.13 -16.21 8.24
N ASP A 91 -10.30 -16.80 8.51
CA ASP A 91 -11.57 -16.08 8.48
C ASP A 91 -11.61 -14.95 9.52
N ARG A 92 -11.17 -15.24 10.76
CA ARG A 92 -11.03 -14.22 11.81
C ARG A 92 -10.00 -13.16 11.46
N ALA A 93 -8.86 -13.56 10.89
CA ALA A 93 -7.80 -12.65 10.47
C ALA A 93 -8.29 -11.70 9.37
N CYS A 94 -8.98 -12.20 8.36
CA CYS A 94 -9.55 -11.37 7.30
C CYS A 94 -10.56 -10.35 7.83
N ALA A 95 -11.41 -10.74 8.79
CA ALA A 95 -12.34 -9.81 9.41
C ALA A 95 -11.62 -8.68 10.18
N MET A 96 -10.57 -9.01 10.94
CA MET A 96 -9.75 -8.01 11.64
C MET A 96 -9.04 -7.08 10.64
N VAL A 97 -8.37 -7.65 9.64
CA VAL A 97 -7.62 -6.90 8.63
C VAL A 97 -8.52 -5.97 7.86
N GLU A 98 -9.68 -6.43 7.39
CA GLU A 98 -10.64 -5.58 6.67
C GLU A 98 -11.09 -4.39 7.53
N ALA A 99 -11.42 -4.64 8.81
CA ALA A 99 -11.87 -3.59 9.72
C ALA A 99 -10.79 -2.57 10.02
N GLU A 100 -9.57 -3.01 10.31
CA GLU A 100 -8.44 -2.13 10.66
C GLU A 100 -7.91 -1.36 9.44
N LEU A 101 -7.93 -1.94 8.23
CA LEU A 101 -7.64 -1.23 6.99
C LEU A 101 -8.64 -0.10 6.75
N ALA A 102 -9.94 -0.39 6.93
CA ALA A 102 -10.99 0.62 6.78
C ALA A 102 -10.84 1.74 7.82
N ALA A 103 -10.58 1.39 9.09
CA ALA A 103 -10.38 2.36 10.17
C ALA A 103 -9.16 3.26 9.92
N GLY A 104 -8.00 2.66 9.59
CA GLY A 104 -6.76 3.40 9.37
C GLY A 104 -6.79 4.30 8.14
N THR A 105 -7.25 3.79 7.00
CA THR A 105 -7.36 4.61 5.78
C THR A 105 -8.40 5.73 5.93
N SER A 106 -9.51 5.49 6.62
CA SER A 106 -10.47 6.54 6.95
C SER A 106 -9.87 7.59 7.88
N PHE A 107 -9.09 7.19 8.88
CA PHE A 107 -8.45 8.13 9.81
C PHE A 107 -7.41 9.01 9.11
N LEU A 108 -6.52 8.40 8.30
CA LEU A 108 -5.53 9.09 7.47
C LEU A 108 -6.21 10.15 6.60
N ASN A 109 -7.22 9.74 5.84
CA ASN A 109 -7.95 10.63 4.95
C ASN A 109 -8.62 11.80 5.69
N ALA A 110 -9.25 11.52 6.83
CA ALA A 110 -9.89 12.55 7.66
C ALA A 110 -8.90 13.57 8.25
N ARG A 111 -7.62 13.22 8.35
CA ARG A 111 -6.51 14.10 8.78
C ARG A 111 -5.74 14.70 7.60
N GLY A 112 -6.27 14.56 6.38
CA GLY A 112 -5.63 15.13 5.20
C GLY A 112 -4.29 14.46 4.86
N LEU A 113 -4.11 13.18 5.19
CA LEU A 113 -2.91 12.40 4.89
C LEU A 113 -3.27 11.23 3.97
N LEU A 114 -2.52 11.07 2.88
CA LEU A 114 -2.56 9.90 2.01
C LEU A 114 -1.25 9.13 2.13
N HIS A 115 -1.31 7.82 2.28
CA HIS A 115 -0.16 6.94 2.46
C HIS A 115 0.52 6.59 1.14
N PHE A 116 -0.26 6.36 0.08
CA PHE A 116 0.14 5.92 -1.25
C PHE A 116 0.84 4.55 -1.38
N ASP A 117 1.29 3.96 -0.27
CA ASP A 117 2.04 2.69 -0.31
C ASP A 117 1.65 1.68 0.79
N GLY A 118 0.35 1.51 1.01
CA GLY A 118 -0.20 0.64 2.06
C GLY A 118 -0.16 -0.85 1.73
N HIS A 119 0.92 -1.37 1.14
CA HIS A 119 1.04 -2.80 0.85
C HIS A 119 1.35 -3.59 2.13
N PHE A 120 1.11 -4.90 2.15
CA PHE A 120 1.13 -5.64 3.41
C PHE A 120 2.52 -5.81 4.05
N GLN A 121 3.60 -5.50 3.33
CA GLN A 121 4.94 -5.39 3.94
C GLN A 121 5.19 -4.02 4.62
N ASN A 122 4.42 -2.98 4.30
CA ASN A 122 4.47 -1.65 4.92
C ASN A 122 3.40 -1.47 6.01
N ILE A 123 2.58 -2.50 6.23
CA ILE A 123 1.63 -2.54 7.34
C ILE A 123 2.16 -3.56 8.34
N LEU A 124 2.34 -3.14 9.59
CA LEU A 124 2.80 -3.99 10.69
C LEU A 124 1.60 -4.47 11.52
N THR A 125 1.79 -5.53 12.29
CA THR A 125 0.74 -6.04 13.19
C THR A 125 1.32 -6.75 14.40
N ASP A 126 0.59 -6.72 15.50
CA ASP A 126 0.78 -7.53 16.71
C ASP A 126 -0.24 -8.70 16.78
N GLY A 127 -1.06 -8.86 15.74
CA GLY A 127 -2.17 -9.81 15.66
C GLY A 127 -3.51 -9.30 16.22
N GLU A 128 -3.53 -8.14 16.87
CA GLU A 128 -4.76 -7.50 17.34
C GLU A 128 -5.14 -6.27 16.50
N ARG A 129 -4.14 -5.55 15.96
CA ARG A 129 -4.32 -4.30 15.21
C ARG A 129 -3.38 -4.18 14.03
N LEU A 130 -3.67 -3.23 13.15
CA LEU A 130 -2.77 -2.83 12.07
C LEU A 130 -2.07 -1.51 12.37
N TYR A 131 -0.80 -1.43 11.97
CA TYR A 131 0.03 -0.24 12.13
C TYR A 131 0.58 0.17 10.76
N PHE A 132 0.13 1.32 10.25
CA PHE A 132 0.61 1.86 8.98
C PHE A 132 2.03 2.40 9.18
N ALA A 133 2.99 1.81 8.47
CA ALA A 133 4.40 2.16 8.52
C ALA A 133 4.90 2.53 7.12
N ASP A 134 6.15 3.01 7.04
CA ASP A 134 6.74 3.52 5.80
C ASP A 134 5.92 4.61 5.10
N CYS A 135 5.96 5.81 5.68
CA CYS A 135 5.35 6.99 5.07
C CYS A 135 6.26 7.64 4.01
N GLY A 136 7.17 6.90 3.37
CA GLY A 136 8.14 7.43 2.40
C GLY A 136 7.50 8.03 1.14
N LEU A 137 6.28 7.62 0.81
CA LEU A 137 5.48 8.12 -0.32
C LEU A 137 4.26 8.95 0.12
N ALA A 138 4.11 9.23 1.41
CA ALA A 138 2.92 9.89 1.92
C ALA A 138 2.83 11.36 1.49
N LEU A 139 1.61 11.82 1.24
CA LEU A 139 1.29 13.21 0.89
C LEU A 139 0.28 13.78 1.88
N SER A 140 0.62 14.90 2.51
CA SER A 140 -0.27 15.60 3.42
C SER A 140 -0.73 16.93 2.85
N ALA A 141 -2.01 17.27 3.07
CA ALA A 141 -2.55 18.59 2.81
C ALA A 141 -1.94 19.70 3.70
N GLU A 142 -1.21 19.33 4.77
CA GLU A 142 -0.48 20.28 5.62
C GLU A 142 0.92 20.64 5.09
N PHE A 143 1.40 19.96 4.04
CA PHE A 143 2.65 20.31 3.38
C PHE A 143 2.52 21.60 2.56
N ASP A 144 3.67 22.20 2.22
CA ASP A 144 3.73 23.33 1.29
C ASP A 144 3.57 22.84 -0.15
N LEU A 145 2.32 22.53 -0.54
CA LEU A 145 1.97 21.94 -1.82
C LEU A 145 1.85 22.99 -2.92
N ALA A 146 2.40 22.68 -4.09
CA ALA A 146 2.06 23.39 -5.33
C ALA A 146 0.60 23.13 -5.75
N GLU A 147 0.07 23.96 -6.66
CA GLU A 147 -1.33 23.89 -7.09
C GLU A 147 -1.68 22.53 -7.73
N ASP A 148 -0.76 21.97 -8.51
CA ASP A 148 -0.90 20.65 -9.13
C ASP A 148 -0.84 19.51 -8.11
N GLU A 149 0.01 19.61 -7.09
CA GLU A 149 0.08 18.66 -5.97
C GLU A 149 -1.19 18.68 -5.11
N ALA A 150 -1.72 19.87 -4.80
CA ALA A 150 -2.99 20.02 -4.09
C ALA A 150 -4.15 19.45 -4.92
N GLY A 151 -4.16 19.70 -6.23
CA GLY A 151 -5.12 19.11 -7.16
C GLY A 151 -4.99 17.58 -7.24
N PHE A 152 -3.76 17.05 -7.21
CA PHE A 152 -3.48 15.63 -7.16
C PHE A 152 -4.02 15.02 -5.86
N PHE A 153 -3.73 15.62 -4.71
CA PHE A 153 -4.27 15.19 -3.41
C PHE A 153 -5.80 15.11 -3.43
N ALA A 154 -6.48 16.16 -3.90
CA ALA A 154 -7.93 16.22 -3.95
C ALA A 154 -8.56 15.11 -4.81
N ARG A 155 -7.90 14.72 -5.92
CA ARG A 155 -8.38 13.65 -6.81
C ARG A 155 -8.13 12.24 -6.30
N HIS A 156 -7.19 12.06 -5.36
CA HIS A 156 -6.74 10.74 -4.90
C HIS A 156 -7.14 10.41 -3.46
N GLN A 157 -8.13 11.11 -2.90
CA GLN A 157 -8.59 10.87 -1.53
C GLN A 157 -9.07 9.43 -1.26
N ALA A 158 -9.60 8.74 -2.28
CA ALA A 158 -10.02 7.35 -2.17
C ALA A 158 -8.87 6.34 -2.37
N TYR A 159 -7.67 6.79 -2.73
CA TYR A 159 -6.58 5.92 -3.17
C TYR A 159 -6.24 4.85 -2.14
N ASP A 160 -5.91 5.24 -0.90
CA ASP A 160 -5.44 4.28 0.11
C ASP A 160 -6.51 3.24 0.46
N ARG A 161 -7.77 3.65 0.54
CA ARG A 161 -8.91 2.74 0.76
C ARG A 161 -8.98 1.71 -0.36
N CYS A 162 -8.99 2.17 -1.61
CA CYS A 162 -9.08 1.29 -2.77
C CYS A 162 -7.83 0.42 -2.96
N TYR A 163 -6.66 0.97 -2.67
CA TYR A 163 -5.38 0.27 -2.75
C TYR A 163 -5.31 -0.87 -1.75
N THR A 164 -5.58 -0.60 -0.47
CA THR A 164 -5.42 -1.61 0.59
C THR A 164 -6.42 -2.75 0.47
N VAL A 165 -7.69 -2.48 0.14
CA VAL A 165 -8.68 -3.55 -0.11
C VAL A 165 -8.38 -4.34 -1.38
N THR A 166 -7.85 -3.68 -2.42
CA THR A 166 -7.36 -4.38 -3.62
C THR A 166 -6.21 -5.31 -3.23
N HIS A 167 -5.25 -4.82 -2.45
CA HIS A 167 -4.11 -5.62 -2.01
C HIS A 167 -4.56 -6.83 -1.17
N LEU A 168 -5.58 -6.68 -0.30
CA LEU A 168 -6.19 -7.81 0.42
C LEU A 168 -6.76 -8.88 -0.53
N VAL A 169 -7.55 -8.46 -1.51
CA VAL A 169 -8.13 -9.38 -2.51
C VAL A 169 -7.03 -10.10 -3.29
N LEU A 170 -6.06 -9.36 -3.81
CA LEU A 170 -4.94 -9.94 -4.57
C LEU A 170 -4.10 -10.87 -3.70
N TRP A 171 -3.85 -10.51 -2.44
CA TRP A 171 -3.12 -11.35 -1.51
C TRP A 171 -3.84 -12.68 -1.26
N LEU A 172 -5.16 -12.67 -1.07
CA LEU A 172 -5.95 -13.90 -0.87
C LEU A 172 -5.90 -14.78 -2.12
N ILE A 173 -6.15 -14.22 -3.30
CA ILE A 173 -6.12 -14.96 -4.57
C ILE A 173 -4.74 -15.58 -4.79
N ALA A 174 -3.68 -14.81 -4.56
CA ALA A 174 -2.33 -15.24 -4.84
C ALA A 174 -1.75 -16.16 -3.76
N ASN A 175 -1.71 -15.72 -2.51
CA ASN A 175 -1.01 -16.42 -1.44
C ASN A 175 -1.83 -17.57 -0.84
N ARG A 176 -3.16 -17.42 -0.76
CA ARG A 176 -4.02 -18.49 -0.20
C ARG A 176 -4.46 -19.52 -1.24
N TYR A 177 -4.85 -19.07 -2.44
CA TYR A 177 -5.41 -19.96 -3.47
C TYR A 177 -4.41 -20.32 -4.58
N GLY A 178 -3.24 -19.69 -4.61
CA GLY A 178 -2.19 -20.03 -5.56
C GLY A 178 -2.47 -19.62 -7.00
N TYR A 179 -3.57 -18.91 -7.29
CA TYR A 179 -3.89 -18.51 -8.65
C TYR A 179 -2.89 -17.47 -9.17
N ARG A 180 -2.45 -17.66 -10.42
CA ARG A 180 -1.48 -16.79 -11.10
C ARG A 180 -1.94 -16.47 -12.52
N GLY A 181 -1.39 -15.42 -13.11
CA GLY A 181 -1.60 -15.09 -14.53
C GLY A 181 -3.08 -14.99 -14.93
N GLU A 182 -3.52 -15.82 -15.89
CA GLU A 182 -4.90 -15.83 -16.36
C GLU A 182 -5.89 -16.37 -15.33
N GLU A 183 -5.51 -17.40 -14.55
CA GLU A 183 -6.38 -17.97 -13.52
C GLU A 183 -6.71 -16.93 -12.44
N HIS A 184 -5.70 -16.17 -12.03
CA HIS A 184 -5.87 -15.05 -11.11
C HIS A 184 -6.87 -14.03 -11.67
N ARG A 185 -6.72 -13.66 -12.95
CA ARG A 185 -7.61 -12.68 -13.61
C ARG A 185 -9.04 -13.20 -13.72
N ALA A 186 -9.23 -14.45 -14.13
CA ALA A 186 -10.53 -15.07 -14.25
C ALA A 186 -11.24 -15.15 -12.89
N PHE A 187 -10.52 -15.52 -11.84
CA PHE A 187 -11.06 -15.61 -10.48
C PHE A 187 -11.46 -14.24 -9.94
N LEU A 188 -10.60 -13.23 -10.09
CA LEU A 188 -10.92 -11.85 -9.70
C LEU A 188 -12.17 -11.33 -10.44
N ALA A 189 -12.24 -11.54 -11.76
CA ALA A 189 -13.38 -11.12 -12.56
C ALA A 189 -14.69 -11.85 -12.16
N ALA A 190 -14.61 -13.13 -11.78
CA ALA A 190 -15.76 -13.87 -11.26
C ALA A 190 -16.25 -13.27 -9.92
N CYS A 191 -15.33 -12.98 -8.99
CA CYS A 191 -15.66 -12.33 -7.72
C CYS A 191 -16.30 -10.94 -7.96
N ALA A 192 -15.76 -10.16 -8.89
CA ALA A 192 -16.29 -8.85 -9.26
C ALA A 192 -17.70 -8.89 -9.88
N ARG A 193 -18.05 -9.99 -10.56
CA ARG A 193 -19.42 -10.25 -11.04
C ARG A 193 -20.38 -10.79 -9.96
N GLY A 194 -19.90 -10.97 -8.73
CA GLY A 194 -20.68 -11.49 -7.62
C GLY A 194 -20.77 -13.02 -7.60
N GLU A 195 -19.95 -13.74 -8.35
CA GLU A 195 -19.92 -15.20 -8.36
C GLU A 195 -19.23 -15.70 -7.09
N ARG A 196 -19.98 -16.37 -6.19
CA ARG A 196 -19.46 -16.82 -4.90
C ARG A 196 -18.40 -17.93 -5.10
N PRO A 197 -17.15 -17.73 -4.63
CA PRO A 197 -16.11 -18.73 -4.77
C PRO A 197 -16.42 -19.98 -3.93
N GLN A 198 -16.05 -21.15 -4.45
CA GLN A 198 -16.24 -22.45 -3.81
C GLN A 198 -14.97 -22.89 -3.09
N GLY A 199 -15.09 -23.63 -1.98
CA GLY A 199 -13.93 -24.10 -1.21
C GLY A 199 -13.19 -22.97 -0.48
N VAL A 200 -13.90 -21.88 -0.18
CA VAL A 200 -13.40 -20.67 0.49
C VAL A 200 -14.17 -20.48 1.81
N PRO A 201 -13.51 -20.12 2.92
CA PRO A 201 -14.20 -19.81 4.17
C PRO A 201 -15.25 -18.71 3.98
N PRO A 202 -16.42 -18.75 4.66
CA PRO A 202 -17.53 -17.83 4.39
C PRO A 202 -17.16 -16.34 4.47
N GLY A 203 -16.42 -15.91 5.49
CA GLY A 203 -16.00 -14.51 5.63
C GLY A 203 -14.99 -14.10 4.57
N VAL A 204 -14.04 -14.97 4.22
CA VAL A 204 -13.11 -14.74 3.08
C VAL A 204 -13.89 -14.58 1.77
N ALA A 205 -14.90 -15.42 1.53
CA ALA A 205 -15.75 -15.30 0.33
C ALA A 205 -16.50 -13.96 0.32
N ASP A 206 -17.01 -13.53 1.47
CA ASP A 206 -17.72 -12.26 1.60
C ASP A 206 -16.77 -11.06 1.35
N VAL A 207 -15.52 -11.11 1.82
CA VAL A 207 -14.47 -10.10 1.52
C VAL A 207 -14.18 -10.04 0.02
N LEU A 208 -13.95 -11.20 -0.62
CA LEU A 208 -13.67 -11.29 -2.05
C LEU A 208 -14.81 -10.74 -2.91
N LEU A 209 -16.05 -11.02 -2.53
CA LEU A 209 -17.23 -10.51 -3.24
C LEU A 209 -17.43 -9.00 -3.01
N ARG A 210 -17.22 -8.52 -1.79
CA ARG A 210 -17.40 -7.11 -1.44
C ARG A 210 -16.41 -6.21 -2.14
N HIS A 211 -15.14 -6.62 -2.20
CA HIS A 211 -14.05 -5.79 -2.74
C HIS A 211 -13.61 -6.18 -4.15
N GLY A 212 -14.10 -7.30 -4.68
CA GLY A 212 -13.83 -7.77 -6.04
C GLY A 212 -14.02 -6.70 -7.12
N PRO A 213 -15.13 -5.94 -7.15
CA PRO A 213 -15.33 -4.89 -8.13
C PRO A 213 -14.27 -3.77 -8.08
N ILE A 214 -13.90 -3.32 -6.88
CA ILE A 214 -12.85 -2.30 -6.70
C ILE A 214 -11.51 -2.87 -7.16
N ALA A 215 -11.18 -4.08 -6.72
CA ALA A 215 -9.94 -4.76 -7.07
C ALA A 215 -9.81 -4.98 -8.59
N GLU A 216 -10.90 -5.31 -9.29
CA GLU A 216 -10.90 -5.45 -10.75
C GLU A 216 -10.58 -4.11 -11.45
N VAL A 217 -11.20 -3.02 -11.03
CA VAL A 217 -10.95 -1.68 -11.61
C VAL A 217 -9.51 -1.23 -11.35
N VAL A 218 -9.03 -1.34 -10.12
CA VAL A 218 -7.68 -0.93 -9.73
C VAL A 218 -6.62 -1.80 -10.42
N THR A 219 -6.81 -3.11 -10.47
CA THR A 219 -5.90 -4.02 -11.20
C THR A 219 -5.91 -3.73 -12.70
N GLY A 220 -7.08 -3.42 -13.26
CA GLY A 220 -7.21 -2.97 -14.65
C GLY A 220 -6.44 -1.69 -14.92
N PHE A 221 -6.49 -0.72 -14.00
CA PHE A 221 -5.67 0.48 -14.05
C PHE A 221 -4.17 0.15 -14.04
N TYR A 222 -3.69 -0.65 -13.08
CA TYR A 222 -2.26 -0.98 -12.99
C TYR A 222 -1.75 -1.69 -14.24
N ARG A 223 -2.53 -2.59 -14.83
CA ARG A 223 -2.17 -3.23 -16.09
C ARG A 223 -1.97 -2.21 -17.20
N ARG A 224 -2.92 -1.29 -17.39
CA ARG A 224 -2.80 -0.24 -18.41
C ARG A 224 -1.64 0.71 -18.10
N PHE A 225 -1.47 1.06 -16.85
CA PHE A 225 -0.34 1.87 -16.39
C PHE A 225 1.00 1.20 -16.69
N HIS A 226 1.10 -0.13 -16.51
CA HIS A 226 2.32 -0.90 -16.78
C HIS A 226 2.57 -1.18 -18.26
N ASP A 227 1.54 -1.58 -19.00
CA ASP A 227 1.66 -2.13 -20.34
C ASP A 227 1.42 -1.09 -21.46
N GLU A 228 0.65 -0.04 -21.19
CA GLU A 228 0.26 0.97 -22.19
C GLU A 228 1.02 2.28 -22.01
N SER A 229 0.90 2.93 -20.85
CA SER A 229 1.47 4.25 -20.60
C SER A 229 1.51 4.63 -19.12
N ARG A 230 2.53 5.37 -18.71
CA ARG A 230 2.67 5.95 -17.35
C ARG A 230 1.74 7.14 -17.11
N LEU A 231 1.09 7.63 -18.16
CA LEU A 231 0.15 8.75 -18.14
C LEU A 231 -1.31 8.31 -18.06
N VAL A 232 -1.58 7.00 -17.94
CA VAL A 232 -2.93 6.50 -17.72
C VAL A 232 -3.49 7.16 -16.44
N PRO A 233 -4.64 7.86 -16.52
CA PRO A 233 -5.21 8.51 -15.35
C PRO A 233 -5.75 7.49 -14.37
N TYR A 234 -5.57 7.76 -13.07
CA TYR A 234 -6.17 6.95 -12.01
C TYR A 234 -7.71 6.95 -12.16
N PRO A 235 -8.38 5.80 -12.00
CA PRO A 235 -9.82 5.70 -12.14
C PRO A 235 -10.54 6.56 -11.08
N VAL A 236 -11.69 7.13 -11.46
CA VAL A 236 -12.58 7.77 -10.50
C VAL A 236 -13.30 6.68 -9.73
N LEU A 237 -12.90 6.46 -8.48
CA LEU A 237 -13.48 5.47 -7.58
C LEU A 237 -14.33 6.20 -6.54
N GLY A 238 -15.65 6.01 -6.59
CA GLY A 238 -16.62 6.48 -5.58
C GLY A 238 -16.63 5.55 -4.37
#